data_AF-A0A6J8AIS0-F1
#
_entry.id   AF-A0A6J8AIS0-F1
#
_cell.length_a   1.000
_cell.length_b   1.000
_cell.length_c   1.000
_cell.angle_alpha   90.00
_cell.angle_beta   90.00
_cell.angle_gamma   90.00
#
_symmetry.space_group_name_H-M   'P 1'
#
loop_
_entity.id
_entity.type
_entity.pdbx_description
1 polymer ?
#
loop_
_entity_poly.entity_id
_entity_poly.type
_entity_poly.pdbx_seq_one_letter_code
_entity_poly.pdbx_strand_id
1 'polypeptide(L)'
;MTKDGKRSATIRRRKIKNSQDDLNKARTSCPISPITSDDEQQHEVDEEEEGYLFEDEILGPSVVKKIMSSEKTIFLGLLAFRISNALLIQTSFVPDEYWQSIEVAHNMSFGYGYLTWEWKHGLRGYLYPFVFSSLYEFLYIFGLDSRILLIKLPRILQGVLAAFGDLYLFKLSWKLTDRPTAQWSLFCQVTSWFMFYCITRTLTNSMETVLVTVALYYYPWPKCKRYISTKLNKNMYIYNIGDS
;
A
#
# COMPACT_ATOMS: atom_id res chain seq x y z
N MET A 1 -36.21 13.44 60.76
CA MET A 1 -34.82 13.08 61.09
C MET A 1 -34.28 12.14 60.03
N THR A 2 -33.11 12.50 59.50
CA THR A 2 -32.41 11.99 58.32
C THR A 2 -31.70 10.66 58.53
N LYS A 3 -31.66 9.78 57.52
CA LYS A 3 -30.52 8.86 57.25
C LYS A 3 -30.72 8.14 55.92
N ASP A 4 -30.15 8.67 54.83
CA ASP A 4 -29.68 7.85 53.70
C ASP A 4 -28.71 8.65 52.83
N GLY A 5 -27.41 8.41 53.02
CA GLY A 5 -26.36 9.14 52.30
C GLY A 5 -24.94 8.59 52.42
N LYS A 6 -24.73 7.42 53.05
CA LYS A 6 -23.36 6.93 53.36
C LYS A 6 -22.91 5.65 52.63
N ARG A 7 -23.72 5.05 51.74
CA ARG A 7 -23.32 3.80 51.02
C ARG A 7 -22.68 4.02 49.64
N SER A 8 -23.02 5.08 48.90
CA SER A 8 -22.51 5.28 47.53
C SER A 8 -21.05 5.74 47.45
N ALA A 9 -20.57 6.53 48.42
CA ALA A 9 -19.20 7.04 48.42
C ALA A 9 -18.15 5.93 48.62
N THR A 10 -18.49 4.88 49.36
CA THR A 10 -17.58 3.78 49.72
C THR A 10 -17.37 2.81 48.56
N ILE A 11 -18.39 2.58 47.73
CA ILE A 11 -18.33 1.69 46.56
C ILE A 11 -17.45 2.31 45.47
N ARG A 12 -17.59 3.63 45.24
CA ARG A 12 -16.80 4.36 44.24
C ARG A 12 -15.31 4.41 44.60
N ARG A 13 -14.98 4.57 45.89
CA ARG A 13 -13.58 4.52 46.37
C ARG A 13 -12.92 3.15 46.21
N ARG A 14 -13.66 2.04 46.44
CA ARG A 14 -13.12 0.68 46.21
C ARG A 14 -12.83 0.42 44.74
N LYS A 15 -13.69 0.88 43.83
CA LYS A 15 -13.51 0.65 42.38
C LYS A 15 -12.29 1.40 41.84
N ILE A 16 -12.03 2.63 42.32
CA ILE A 16 -10.85 3.42 41.93
C ILE A 16 -9.57 2.80 42.49
N LYS A 17 -9.59 2.32 43.75
CA LYS A 17 -8.42 1.68 44.37
C LYS A 17 -8.03 0.38 43.66
N ASN A 18 -9.00 -0.48 43.35
CA ASN A 18 -8.74 -1.71 42.58
C ASN A 18 -8.21 -1.40 41.17
N SER A 19 -8.75 -0.38 40.49
CA SER A 19 -8.25 0.02 39.16
C SER A 19 -6.82 0.57 39.19
N GLN A 20 -6.41 1.22 40.28
CA GLN A 20 -5.03 1.72 40.47
C GLN A 20 -4.07 0.58 40.82
N ASP A 21 -4.52 -0.37 41.65
CA ASP A 21 -3.76 -1.57 42.02
C ASP A 21 -3.58 -2.50 40.81
N ASP A 22 -4.57 -2.62 39.93
CA ASP A 22 -4.48 -3.35 38.66
C ASP A 22 -3.52 -2.68 37.66
N LEU A 23 -3.52 -1.33 37.58
CA LEU A 23 -2.56 -0.56 36.78
C LEU A 23 -1.12 -0.66 37.32
N ASN A 24 -0.94 -0.70 38.64
CA ASN A 24 0.37 -0.88 39.27
C ASN A 24 0.88 -2.31 39.10
N LYS A 25 0.00 -3.31 39.17
CA LYS A 25 0.33 -4.73 38.91
C LYS A 25 0.69 -4.98 37.45
N ALA A 26 0.11 -4.23 36.52
CA ALA A 26 0.51 -4.21 35.11
C ALA A 26 1.86 -3.49 34.85
N ARG A 27 2.29 -2.59 35.76
CA ARG A 27 3.60 -1.92 35.71
C ARG A 27 4.75 -2.75 36.27
N THR A 28 4.48 -3.61 37.26
CA THR A 28 5.50 -4.45 37.93
C THR A 28 5.68 -5.83 37.30
N SER A 29 4.84 -6.24 36.35
CA SER A 29 4.98 -7.52 35.64
C SER A 29 5.89 -7.46 34.41
N CYS A 30 7.00 -6.73 34.49
CA CYS A 30 8.09 -6.81 33.52
C CYS A 30 9.29 -7.51 34.16
N PRO A 31 9.60 -8.77 33.81
CA PRO A 31 10.91 -9.30 34.07
C PRO A 31 11.87 -8.75 33.01
N ILE A 32 12.78 -7.89 33.42
CA ILE A 32 14.03 -7.67 32.69
C ILE A 32 14.92 -8.86 33.07
N SER A 33 15.24 -9.71 32.11
CA SER A 33 16.35 -10.67 32.22
C SER A 33 17.25 -10.56 30.98
N PRO A 34 18.57 -10.72 31.12
CA PRO A 34 19.53 -10.45 30.06
C PRO A 34 19.44 -11.55 28.99
N ILE A 35 19.40 -11.15 27.72
CA ILE A 35 19.43 -12.06 26.57
C ILE A 35 20.89 -12.45 26.31
N THR A 36 21.15 -13.76 26.32
CA THR A 36 22.41 -14.38 25.90
C THR A 36 22.46 -14.43 24.37
N SER A 37 23.62 -14.14 23.81
CA SER A 37 23.86 -13.66 22.43
C SER A 37 23.78 -14.68 21.29
N ASP A 38 23.26 -15.89 21.51
CA ASP A 38 23.37 -16.98 20.52
C ASP A 38 22.01 -17.39 19.90
N ASP A 39 20.87 -16.98 20.49
CA ASP A 39 19.51 -17.35 20.01
C ASP A 39 18.90 -16.35 19.00
N GLU A 40 19.46 -15.15 18.85
CA GLU A 40 18.92 -14.11 17.96
C GLU A 40 19.04 -14.49 16.47
N GLN A 41 20.05 -15.27 16.08
CA GLN A 41 20.29 -15.62 14.68
C GLN A 41 19.39 -16.75 14.16
N GLN A 42 18.94 -17.66 15.04
CA GLN A 42 18.06 -18.77 14.64
C GLN A 42 16.60 -18.30 14.52
N HIS A 43 16.16 -17.42 15.43
CA HIS A 43 14.79 -16.93 15.50
C HIS A 43 14.46 -15.87 14.43
N GLU A 44 15.47 -15.15 13.90
CA GLU A 44 15.28 -14.24 12.76
C GLU A 44 15.03 -14.98 11.43
N VAL A 45 15.65 -16.15 11.23
CA VAL A 45 15.52 -16.94 9.99
C VAL A 45 14.14 -17.61 9.92
N ASP A 46 13.65 -18.14 11.04
CA ASP A 46 12.34 -18.80 11.10
C ASP A 46 11.16 -17.79 11.00
N GLU A 47 11.28 -16.58 11.58
CA GLU A 47 10.27 -15.50 11.41
C GLU A 47 10.22 -14.95 9.97
N GLU A 48 11.34 -14.96 9.23
CA GLU A 48 11.35 -14.55 7.83
C GLU A 48 10.65 -15.57 6.92
N GLU A 49 10.79 -16.88 7.19
CA GLU A 49 10.10 -17.92 6.41
C GLU A 49 8.58 -17.98 6.68
N GLU A 50 8.12 -17.77 7.91
CA GLU A 50 6.67 -17.71 8.25
C GLU A 50 5.92 -16.52 7.63
N GLY A 51 6.64 -15.55 7.04
CA GLY A 51 6.06 -14.32 6.52
C GLY A 51 5.53 -14.36 5.09
N TYR A 52 5.68 -15.46 4.33
CA TYR A 52 5.35 -15.50 2.91
C TYR A 52 3.97 -16.11 2.62
N LEU A 53 3.23 -15.46 1.70
CA LEU A 53 1.85 -15.79 1.32
C LEU A 53 1.64 -17.18 0.74
N PHE A 54 2.69 -17.80 0.24
CA PHE A 54 2.61 -19.05 -0.52
C PHE A 54 3.45 -20.08 0.23
N GLU A 55 2.77 -20.87 1.07
CA GLU A 55 3.28 -22.18 1.47
C GLU A 55 3.54 -22.98 0.18
N ASP A 56 4.67 -23.70 0.14
CA ASP A 56 5.34 -24.18 -1.06
C ASP A 56 4.52 -25.12 -1.97
N GLU A 57 3.31 -25.50 -1.56
CA GLU A 57 2.55 -26.63 -2.11
C GLU A 57 1.66 -26.29 -3.33
N ILE A 58 1.30 -25.02 -3.59
CA ILE A 58 0.20 -24.70 -4.55
C ILE A 58 0.65 -23.93 -5.81
N LEU A 59 1.71 -23.11 -5.79
CA LEU A 59 1.98 -22.14 -6.88
C LEU A 59 3.37 -22.19 -7.52
N GLY A 60 4.23 -23.14 -7.16
CA GLY A 60 5.60 -23.21 -7.68
C GLY A 60 6.55 -22.27 -6.89
N PRO A 61 7.30 -22.80 -5.91
CA PRO A 61 7.89 -22.01 -4.83
C PRO A 61 9.03 -21.08 -5.28
N SER A 62 9.64 -21.30 -6.44
CA SER A 62 10.82 -20.54 -6.84
C SER A 62 10.53 -19.15 -7.41
N VAL A 63 9.47 -18.96 -8.18
CA VAL A 63 9.29 -17.70 -8.92
C VAL A 63 8.66 -16.63 -8.03
N VAL A 64 7.60 -16.96 -7.29
CA VAL A 64 6.92 -15.99 -6.46
C VAL A 64 7.75 -15.63 -5.23
N LYS A 65 8.41 -16.60 -4.58
CA LYS A 65 9.38 -16.32 -3.49
C LYS A 65 10.50 -15.42 -3.99
N LYS A 66 11.01 -15.64 -5.22
CA LYS A 66 12.02 -14.78 -5.84
C LYS A 66 11.50 -13.37 -6.18
N ILE A 67 10.27 -13.23 -6.64
CA ILE A 67 9.67 -11.92 -6.92
C ILE A 67 9.45 -11.16 -5.61
N MET A 68 8.98 -11.84 -4.57
CA MET A 68 8.60 -11.26 -3.28
C MET A 68 9.74 -11.15 -2.26
N SER A 69 10.96 -11.54 -2.63
CA SER A 69 12.12 -11.52 -1.73
C SER A 69 12.68 -10.11 -1.51
N SER A 70 12.73 -9.30 -2.57
CA SER A 70 13.33 -7.96 -2.54
C SER A 70 12.37 -6.90 -3.03
N GLU A 71 12.44 -5.69 -2.47
CA GLU A 71 11.68 -4.54 -2.99
C GLU A 71 11.97 -4.28 -4.47
N LYS A 72 13.22 -4.51 -4.91
CA LYS A 72 13.63 -4.32 -6.31
C LYS A 72 12.96 -5.35 -7.23
N THR A 73 12.86 -6.59 -6.80
CA THR A 73 12.22 -7.66 -7.59
C THR A 73 10.72 -7.48 -7.64
N ILE A 74 10.10 -7.06 -6.53
CA ILE A 74 8.69 -6.68 -6.48
C ILE A 74 8.43 -5.54 -7.46
N PHE A 75 9.21 -4.46 -7.38
CA PHE A 75 9.05 -3.31 -8.27
C PHE A 75 9.24 -3.69 -9.73
N LEU A 76 10.27 -4.45 -10.08
CA LEU A 76 10.52 -4.88 -11.45
C LEU A 76 9.39 -5.78 -11.99
N GLY A 77 8.86 -6.67 -11.15
CA GLY A 77 7.71 -7.50 -11.48
C GLY A 77 6.44 -6.67 -11.72
N LEU A 78 6.15 -5.71 -10.84
CA LEU A 78 5.02 -4.78 -10.98
C LEU A 78 5.18 -3.89 -12.22
N LEU A 79 6.39 -3.40 -12.48
CA LEU A 79 6.70 -2.58 -13.64
C LEU A 79 6.44 -3.35 -14.95
N ALA A 80 6.98 -4.56 -15.06
CA ALA A 80 6.76 -5.42 -16.22
C ALA A 80 5.26 -5.73 -16.40
N PHE A 81 4.56 -6.03 -15.29
CA PHE A 81 3.13 -6.28 -15.30
C PHE A 81 2.31 -5.07 -15.77
N ARG A 82 2.58 -3.87 -15.21
CA ARG A 82 1.83 -2.65 -15.54
C ARG A 82 2.13 -2.13 -16.94
N ILE A 83 3.36 -2.27 -17.44
CA ILE A 83 3.69 -1.98 -18.84
C ILE A 83 2.95 -2.94 -19.77
N SER A 84 2.97 -4.25 -19.47
CA SER A 84 2.22 -5.24 -20.27
C SER A 84 0.73 -4.91 -20.29
N ASN A 85 0.17 -4.59 -19.13
CA ASN A 85 -1.21 -4.16 -19.01
C ASN A 85 -1.53 -2.90 -19.86
N ALA A 86 -0.70 -1.86 -19.79
CA ALA A 86 -0.86 -0.65 -20.59
C ALA A 86 -0.83 -0.91 -22.11
N LEU A 87 -0.07 -1.91 -22.56
CA LEU A 87 0.01 -2.31 -23.96
C LEU A 87 -1.20 -3.16 -24.40
N LEU A 88 -1.67 -4.06 -23.53
CA LEU A 88 -2.82 -4.94 -23.74
C LEU A 88 -4.14 -4.16 -23.79
N ILE A 89 -4.30 -3.13 -22.96
CA ILE A 89 -5.50 -2.30 -22.97
C ILE A 89 -5.47 -1.38 -24.19
N GLN A 90 -6.30 -1.71 -25.17
CA GLN A 90 -6.49 -0.92 -26.40
C GLN A 90 -7.85 -0.25 -26.49
N THR A 91 -8.72 -0.49 -25.50
CA THR A 91 -10.06 0.10 -25.44
C THR A 91 -10.04 1.52 -24.89
N SER A 92 -11.10 2.27 -25.21
CA SER A 92 -11.44 3.56 -24.61
C SER A 92 -12.54 3.36 -23.58
N PHE A 93 -12.46 4.02 -22.42
CA PHE A 93 -13.50 3.93 -21.38
C PHE A 93 -14.26 5.25 -21.21
N VAL A 94 -13.58 6.36 -20.90
CA VAL A 94 -14.22 7.67 -20.66
C VAL A 94 -13.61 8.75 -21.57
N PRO A 95 -14.39 9.72 -22.08
CA PRO A 95 -13.87 10.84 -22.86
C PRO A 95 -12.76 11.63 -22.16
N ASP A 96 -12.79 11.70 -20.82
CA ASP A 96 -11.81 12.41 -20.02
C ASP A 96 -10.38 11.90 -20.20
N GLU A 97 -10.19 10.63 -20.59
CA GLU A 97 -8.87 10.08 -20.92
C GLU A 97 -8.14 10.85 -22.02
N TYR A 98 -8.90 11.48 -22.92
CA TYR A 98 -8.39 12.21 -24.06
C TYR A 98 -8.54 13.71 -23.83
N TRP A 99 -9.76 14.16 -23.54
CA TRP A 99 -10.11 15.58 -23.49
C TRP A 99 -9.63 16.31 -22.22
N GLN A 100 -9.21 15.59 -21.17
CA GLN A 100 -8.67 16.18 -19.95
C GLN A 100 -7.16 16.01 -19.80
N SER A 101 -6.50 15.28 -20.69
CA SER A 101 -5.07 14.98 -20.54
C SER A 101 -4.35 15.00 -21.88
N ILE A 102 -4.53 13.96 -22.70
CA ILE A 102 -3.75 13.73 -23.93
C ILE A 102 -3.94 14.85 -24.96
N GLU A 103 -5.18 15.22 -25.26
CA GLU A 103 -5.49 16.22 -26.29
C GLU A 103 -5.02 17.61 -25.89
N VAL A 104 -5.18 17.94 -24.59
CA VAL A 104 -4.71 19.20 -24.01
C VAL A 104 -3.19 19.27 -24.08
N ALA A 105 -2.52 18.20 -23.69
CA ALA A 105 -1.06 18.08 -23.77
C ALA A 105 -0.54 18.18 -25.21
N HIS A 106 -1.23 17.54 -26.15
CA HIS A 106 -0.92 17.64 -27.57
C HIS A 106 -1.05 19.08 -28.08
N ASN A 107 -2.15 19.77 -27.72
CA ASN A 107 -2.34 21.17 -28.09
C ASN A 107 -1.24 22.08 -27.51
N MET A 108 -0.81 21.82 -26.27
CA MET A 108 0.29 22.56 -25.64
C MET A 108 1.62 22.39 -26.39
N SER A 109 1.96 21.18 -26.83
CA SER A 109 3.24 20.89 -27.49
C SER A 109 3.27 21.24 -28.98
N PHE A 110 2.18 20.98 -29.71
CA PHE A 110 2.14 21.13 -31.17
C PHE A 110 1.33 22.34 -31.66
N GLY A 111 0.59 23.01 -30.77
CA GLY A 111 -0.20 24.20 -31.11
C GLY A 111 -1.48 23.93 -31.90
N TYR A 112 -1.86 22.67 -32.10
CA TYR A 112 -3.10 22.28 -32.79
C TYR A 112 -3.85 21.16 -32.05
N GLY A 113 -5.13 20.99 -32.38
CA GLY A 113 -6.04 20.07 -31.70
C GLY A 113 -7.27 20.80 -31.16
N TYR A 114 -8.13 20.08 -30.45
CA TYR A 114 -9.38 20.65 -29.93
C TYR A 114 -9.34 20.78 -28.40
N LEU A 115 -9.52 22.01 -27.92
CA LEU A 115 -9.68 22.32 -26.51
C LEU A 115 -11.16 22.48 -26.17
N THR A 116 -11.61 21.80 -25.12
CA THR A 116 -12.95 22.02 -24.57
C THR A 116 -13.08 23.44 -23.99
N TRP A 117 -14.32 23.90 -23.82
CA TRP A 117 -14.61 25.24 -23.32
C TRP A 117 -13.93 25.53 -21.96
N GLU A 118 -13.79 24.52 -21.10
CA GLU A 118 -13.17 24.63 -19.77
C GLU A 118 -11.70 25.03 -19.85
N TRP A 119 -10.96 24.48 -20.82
CA TRP A 119 -9.56 24.81 -21.06
C TRP A 119 -9.39 26.17 -21.75
N LYS A 120 -10.36 26.58 -22.59
CA LYS A 120 -10.36 27.93 -23.18
C LYS A 120 -10.55 29.01 -22.11
N HIS A 121 -11.30 28.71 -21.05
CA HIS A 121 -11.52 29.61 -19.92
C HIS A 121 -10.50 29.42 -18.78
N GLY A 122 -9.58 28.46 -18.87
CA GLY A 122 -8.55 28.23 -17.84
C GLY A 122 -9.09 27.74 -16.50
N LEU A 123 -10.20 27.00 -16.49
CA LEU A 123 -10.86 26.54 -15.26
C LEU A 123 -10.18 25.34 -14.59
N ARG A 124 -9.27 24.66 -15.30
CA ARG A 124 -8.57 23.46 -14.80
C ARG A 124 -7.07 23.69 -14.65
N GLY A 125 -6.49 22.94 -13.71
CA GLY A 125 -5.05 22.90 -13.52
C GLY A 125 -4.35 22.20 -14.68
N TYR A 126 -3.32 22.83 -15.22
CA TYR A 126 -2.51 22.29 -16.33
C TYR A 126 -1.44 21.30 -15.87
N LEU A 127 -1.27 21.07 -14.56
CA LEU A 127 -0.20 20.22 -14.02
C LEU A 127 -0.20 18.81 -14.61
N TYR A 128 -1.37 18.17 -14.71
CA TYR A 128 -1.48 16.81 -15.21
C TYR A 128 -1.25 16.71 -16.74
N PRO A 129 -1.92 17.53 -17.59
CA PRO A 129 -1.57 17.62 -19.01
C PRO A 129 -0.11 17.98 -19.28
N PHE A 130 0.48 18.86 -18.45
CA PHE A 130 1.85 19.31 -18.64
C PHE A 130 2.87 18.17 -18.60
N VAL A 131 2.67 17.17 -17.72
CA VAL A 131 3.53 15.97 -17.67
C VAL A 131 3.58 15.25 -19.03
N PHE A 132 2.43 15.13 -19.70
CA PHE A 132 2.37 14.52 -21.04
C PHE A 132 2.88 15.47 -22.13
N SER A 133 2.70 16.78 -21.97
CA SER A 133 3.21 17.77 -22.92
C SER A 133 4.73 17.78 -22.96
N SER A 134 5.40 17.75 -21.79
CA SER A 134 6.86 17.62 -21.72
C SER A 134 7.36 16.33 -22.38
N LEU A 135 6.60 15.25 -22.28
CA LEU A 135 6.90 13.99 -22.94
C LEU A 135 6.81 14.11 -24.47
N TYR A 136 5.81 14.81 -24.98
CA TYR A 136 5.65 15.06 -26.42
C TYR A 136 6.70 16.00 -26.99
N GLU A 137 7.08 17.04 -26.26
CA GLU A 137 8.20 17.92 -26.65
C GLU A 137 9.51 17.14 -26.74
N PHE A 138 9.77 16.25 -25.78
CA PHE A 138 10.93 15.37 -25.85
C PHE A 138 10.89 14.53 -27.14
N LEU A 139 9.77 13.88 -27.45
CA LEU A 139 9.62 13.10 -28.68
C LEU A 139 9.88 13.94 -29.95
N TYR A 140 9.38 15.16 -29.96
CA TYR A 140 9.54 16.10 -31.07
C TYR A 140 11.01 16.50 -31.26
N ILE A 141 11.73 16.81 -30.18
CA ILE A 141 13.16 17.17 -30.23
C ILE A 141 14.01 16.02 -30.79
N PHE A 142 13.66 14.77 -30.47
CA PHE A 142 14.37 13.58 -30.97
C PHE A 142 13.89 13.10 -32.35
N GLY A 143 12.86 13.74 -32.94
CA GLY A 143 12.29 13.33 -34.23
C GLY A 143 11.63 11.94 -34.20
N LEU A 144 11.11 11.52 -33.04
CA LEU A 144 10.45 10.23 -32.82
C LEU A 144 8.92 10.37 -32.75
N ASP A 145 8.36 11.34 -33.46
CA ASP A 145 6.94 11.73 -33.47
C ASP A 145 6.01 10.75 -34.21
N SER A 146 6.28 9.44 -34.07
CA SER A 146 5.39 8.42 -34.60
C SER A 146 4.03 8.44 -33.88
N ARG A 147 2.94 8.38 -34.66
CA ARG A 147 1.56 8.30 -34.14
C ARG A 147 1.38 7.22 -33.09
N ILE A 148 2.01 6.06 -33.28
CA ILE A 148 1.91 4.93 -32.34
C ILE A 148 2.52 5.30 -30.99
N LEU A 149 3.64 6.01 -31.02
CA LEU A 149 4.34 6.43 -29.81
C LEU A 149 3.53 7.49 -29.06
N LEU A 150 2.97 8.49 -29.76
CA LEU A 150 2.12 9.52 -29.14
C LEU A 150 0.90 8.94 -28.40
N ILE A 151 0.34 7.84 -28.89
CA ILE A 151 -0.82 7.16 -28.28
C ILE A 151 -0.40 6.23 -27.14
N LYS A 152 0.66 5.44 -27.32
CA LYS A 152 1.05 4.40 -26.36
C LYS A 152 1.90 4.93 -25.21
N LEU A 153 2.74 5.93 -25.46
CA LEU A 153 3.71 6.42 -24.50
C LEU A 153 3.07 7.05 -23.24
N PRO A 154 1.99 7.86 -23.32
CA PRO A 154 1.28 8.33 -22.12
C PRO A 154 0.75 7.19 -21.25
N ARG A 155 0.26 6.11 -21.88
CA ARG A 155 -0.23 4.91 -21.16
C ARG A 155 0.91 4.14 -20.51
N ILE A 156 2.06 4.03 -21.18
CA ILE A 156 3.26 3.42 -20.60
C ILE A 156 3.73 4.23 -19.39
N LEU A 157 3.82 5.55 -19.52
CA LEU A 157 4.17 6.45 -18.41
C LEU A 157 3.22 6.23 -17.22
N GLN A 158 1.92 6.19 -17.48
CA GLN A 158 0.94 5.91 -16.45
C GLN A 158 1.11 4.51 -15.84
N GLY A 159 1.46 3.51 -16.64
CA GLY A 159 1.81 2.18 -16.15
C GLY A 159 3.03 2.18 -15.20
N VAL A 160 4.05 2.98 -15.49
CA VAL A 160 5.21 3.16 -14.61
C VAL A 160 4.79 3.80 -13.28
N LEU A 161 3.98 4.87 -13.34
CA LEU A 161 3.45 5.54 -12.15
C LEU A 161 2.54 4.62 -11.33
N ALA A 162 1.74 3.79 -11.99
CA ALA A 162 0.91 2.78 -11.33
C ALA A 162 1.77 1.73 -10.60
N ALA A 163 2.84 1.23 -11.22
CA ALA A 163 3.77 0.29 -10.57
C ALA A 163 4.46 0.91 -9.36
N PHE A 164 4.78 2.20 -9.42
CA PHE A 164 5.28 2.95 -8.28
C PHE A 164 4.24 3.05 -7.16
N GLY A 165 2.98 3.37 -7.50
CA GLY A 165 1.87 3.39 -6.54
C GLY A 165 1.64 2.03 -5.87
N ASP A 166 1.67 0.94 -6.63
CA ASP A 166 1.52 -0.42 -6.10
C ASP A 166 2.66 -0.80 -5.13
N LEU A 167 3.90 -0.40 -5.43
CA LEU A 167 5.03 -0.60 -4.50
C LEU A 167 4.82 0.18 -3.20
N TYR A 168 4.38 1.44 -3.29
CA TYR A 168 4.11 2.25 -2.10
C TYR A 168 2.90 1.75 -1.32
N LEU A 169 1.91 1.17 -1.99
CA LEU A 169 0.80 0.48 -1.32
C LEU A 169 1.32 -0.71 -0.52
N PHE A 170 2.19 -1.53 -1.10
CA PHE A 170 2.84 -2.63 -0.37
C PHE A 170 3.62 -2.13 0.85
N LYS A 171 4.44 -1.08 0.67
CA LYS A 171 5.21 -0.47 1.77
C LYS A 171 4.32 0.13 2.86
N LEU A 172 3.20 0.74 2.48
CA LEU A 172 2.21 1.28 3.40
C LEU A 172 1.55 0.16 4.20
N SER A 173 1.08 -0.88 3.52
CA SER A 173 0.45 -2.04 4.18
C SER A 173 1.42 -2.76 5.11
N TRP A 174 2.69 -2.87 4.73
CA TRP A 174 3.75 -3.39 5.60
C TRP A 174 3.99 -2.50 6.82
N LYS A 175 3.96 -1.19 6.65
CA LYS A 175 4.19 -0.24 7.75
C LYS A 175 3.04 -0.26 8.78
N LEU A 176 1.83 -0.55 8.35
CA LEU A 176 0.62 -0.56 9.19
C LEU A 176 0.33 -1.92 9.83
N THR A 177 0.66 -3.00 9.14
CA THR A 177 0.29 -4.38 9.53
C THR A 177 1.51 -5.32 9.37
N ASP A 178 1.28 -6.59 9.08
CA ASP A 178 2.31 -7.62 8.95
C ASP A 178 2.62 -7.93 7.48
N ARG A 179 3.77 -8.58 7.24
CA ARG A 179 4.22 -9.04 5.91
C ARG A 179 3.16 -9.81 5.11
N PRO A 180 2.51 -10.86 5.65
CA PRO A 180 1.53 -11.63 4.89
C PRO A 180 0.31 -10.78 4.49
N THR A 181 -0.16 -9.89 5.35
CA THR A 181 -1.27 -8.98 5.03
C THR A 181 -0.88 -7.99 3.93
N ALA A 182 0.36 -7.48 3.94
CA ALA A 182 0.86 -6.59 2.89
C ALA A 182 0.92 -7.30 1.52
N GLN A 183 1.33 -8.56 1.50
CA GLN A 183 1.35 -9.38 0.29
C GLN A 183 -0.07 -9.66 -0.23
N TRP A 184 -1.03 -9.99 0.65
CA TRP A 184 -2.44 -10.14 0.27
C TRP A 184 -3.02 -8.83 -0.29
N SER A 185 -2.72 -7.70 0.36
CA SER A 185 -3.15 -6.38 -0.10
C SER A 185 -2.65 -6.08 -1.52
N LEU A 186 -1.37 -6.35 -1.79
CA LEU A 186 -0.79 -6.19 -3.13
C LEU A 186 -1.43 -7.14 -4.15
N PHE A 187 -1.63 -8.41 -3.77
CA PHE A 187 -2.29 -9.40 -4.63
C PHE A 187 -3.71 -8.96 -5.00
N CYS A 188 -4.51 -8.53 -4.03
CA CYS A 188 -5.87 -8.02 -4.26
C CYS A 188 -5.87 -6.78 -5.15
N GLN A 189 -4.92 -5.85 -4.95
CA GLN A 189 -4.79 -4.65 -5.77
C GLN A 189 -4.48 -4.97 -7.24
N VAL A 190 -3.54 -5.90 -7.47
CA VAL A 190 -3.08 -6.28 -8.81
C VAL A 190 -4.12 -7.12 -9.55
N THR A 191 -4.84 -7.99 -8.83
CA THR A 191 -5.87 -8.88 -9.40
C THR A 191 -7.25 -8.23 -9.53
N SER A 192 -7.50 -7.11 -8.85
CA SER A 192 -8.73 -6.35 -9.01
C SER A 192 -8.93 -5.92 -10.46
N TRP A 193 -9.99 -6.45 -11.09
CA TRP A 193 -10.31 -6.18 -12.50
C TRP A 193 -10.41 -4.68 -12.80
N PHE A 194 -11.03 -3.91 -11.90
CA PHE A 194 -11.19 -2.47 -12.09
C PHE A 194 -9.86 -1.73 -11.97
N MET A 195 -8.98 -2.10 -11.03
CA MET A 195 -7.66 -1.51 -10.92
C MET A 195 -6.78 -1.87 -12.12
N PHE A 196 -6.84 -3.13 -12.56
CA PHE A 196 -6.18 -3.57 -13.78
C PHE A 196 -6.64 -2.73 -14.98
N TYR A 197 -7.95 -2.51 -15.12
CA TYR A 197 -8.54 -1.75 -16.21
C TYR A 197 -8.19 -0.26 -16.13
N CYS A 198 -8.40 0.42 -15.01
CA CYS A 198 -8.37 1.89 -14.93
C CYS A 198 -6.99 2.51 -14.63
N ILE A 199 -6.12 1.84 -13.87
CA ILE A 199 -4.93 2.53 -13.31
C ILE A 199 -3.91 2.93 -14.39
N THR A 200 -3.82 2.19 -15.50
CA THR A 200 -2.91 2.44 -16.62
C THR A 200 -3.46 3.42 -17.64
N ARG A 201 -4.70 3.88 -17.46
CA ARG A 201 -5.31 4.91 -18.31
C ARG A 201 -4.96 6.30 -17.82
N THR A 202 -4.92 7.26 -18.76
CA THR A 202 -4.55 8.66 -18.56
C THR A 202 -5.65 9.47 -17.84
N LEU A 203 -6.13 8.94 -16.73
CA LEU A 203 -7.10 9.55 -15.82
C LEU A 203 -6.37 10.23 -14.66
N THR A 204 -6.74 11.47 -14.35
CA THR A 204 -6.21 12.21 -13.20
C THR A 204 -6.46 11.47 -11.89
N ASN A 205 -7.63 10.82 -11.75
CA ASN A 205 -7.98 10.02 -10.57
C ASN A 205 -6.98 8.89 -10.30
N SER A 206 -6.42 8.27 -11.35
CA SER A 206 -5.39 7.23 -11.21
C SER A 206 -4.10 7.83 -10.66
N MET A 207 -3.72 9.02 -11.12
CA MET A 207 -2.55 9.73 -10.60
C MET A 207 -2.75 10.19 -9.16
N GLU A 208 -3.93 10.73 -8.83
CA GLU A 208 -4.31 11.09 -7.46
C GLU A 208 -4.21 9.89 -6.52
N THR A 209 -4.69 8.72 -6.95
CA THR A 209 -4.59 7.48 -6.16
C THR A 209 -3.14 7.14 -5.82
N VAL A 210 -2.23 7.24 -6.80
CA VAL A 210 -0.79 7.00 -6.60
C VAL A 210 -0.20 8.01 -5.62
N LEU A 211 -0.45 9.31 -5.84
CA LEU A 211 0.09 10.38 -5.00
C LEU A 211 -0.43 10.31 -3.56
N VAL A 212 -1.72 10.02 -3.37
CA VAL A 212 -2.33 9.83 -2.06
C VAL A 212 -1.72 8.63 -1.35
N THR A 213 -1.50 7.52 -2.06
CA THR A 213 -0.86 6.33 -1.47
C THR A 213 0.56 6.64 -0.97
N VAL A 214 1.33 7.39 -1.77
CA VAL A 214 2.67 7.86 -1.39
C VAL A 214 2.60 8.81 -0.20
N ALA A 215 1.66 9.76 -0.18
CA ALA A 215 1.48 10.68 0.93
C ALA A 215 1.11 9.96 2.23
N LEU A 216 0.22 8.96 2.16
CA LEU A 216 -0.16 8.13 3.31
C LEU A 216 1.02 7.29 3.82
N TYR A 217 1.94 6.87 2.96
CA TYR A 217 3.16 6.20 3.41
C TYR A 217 4.03 7.12 4.29
N TYR A 218 4.21 8.38 3.89
CA TYR A 218 4.99 9.36 4.66
C TYR A 218 4.24 9.93 5.88
N TYR A 219 2.92 9.73 5.96
CA TYR A 219 2.14 10.15 7.11
C TYR A 219 2.65 9.49 8.41
N PRO A 220 2.78 10.25 9.52
CA PRO A 220 3.27 9.73 10.79
C PRO A 220 2.16 8.96 11.52
N TRP A 221 1.96 7.71 11.12
CA TRP A 221 1.03 6.81 11.79
C TRP A 221 1.43 6.56 13.25
N PRO A 222 0.47 6.47 14.18
CA PRO A 222 0.75 6.05 15.56
C PRO A 222 1.43 4.68 15.55
N LYS A 223 2.45 4.50 16.40
CA LYS A 223 3.11 3.19 16.54
C LYS A 223 2.10 2.16 17.04
N CYS A 224 1.57 1.33 16.14
CA CYS A 224 0.82 0.14 16.54
C CYS A 224 1.79 -0.79 17.26
N LYS A 225 1.59 -0.99 18.57
CA LYS A 225 2.34 -2.01 19.30
C LYS A 225 1.96 -3.37 18.68
N ARG A 226 2.91 -4.01 18.01
CA ARG A 226 2.82 -5.40 17.57
C ARG A 226 2.62 -6.25 18.82
N TYR A 227 1.37 -6.59 19.13
CA TYR A 227 1.06 -7.54 20.20
C TYR A 227 1.47 -8.91 19.67
N ILE A 228 2.74 -9.25 19.83
CA ILE A 228 3.22 -10.61 19.60
C ILE A 228 2.44 -11.50 20.57
N SER A 229 1.49 -12.27 20.05
CA SER A 229 0.70 -13.24 20.80
C SER A 229 1.55 -14.48 21.07
N THR A 230 2.66 -14.34 21.79
CA THR A 230 3.47 -15.47 22.27
C THR A 230 2.79 -16.23 23.42
N LYS A 231 1.58 -15.83 23.83
CA LYS A 231 0.93 -16.31 25.06
C LYS A 231 -0.20 -17.33 24.87
N LEU A 232 -0.48 -17.78 23.64
CA LEU A 232 -1.50 -18.81 23.41
C LEU A 232 -0.92 -20.22 23.23
N ASN A 233 0.33 -20.39 22.80
CA ASN A 233 0.90 -21.75 22.65
C ASN A 233 1.37 -22.38 23.98
N LYS A 234 1.76 -21.60 25.00
CA LYS A 234 2.21 -22.20 26.28
C LYS A 234 1.09 -22.79 27.14
N ASN A 235 -0.16 -22.37 26.96
CA ASN A 235 -1.28 -22.90 27.77
C ASN A 235 -1.98 -24.10 27.13
N MET A 236 -1.75 -24.41 25.85
CA MET A 236 -2.35 -25.58 25.20
C MET A 236 -1.54 -26.86 25.45
N TYR A 237 -0.22 -26.77 25.68
CA TYR A 237 0.62 -27.92 26.04
C TYR A 237 0.59 -28.29 27.53
N ILE A 238 0.06 -27.44 28.41
CA ILE A 238 -0.04 -27.74 29.85
C ILE A 238 -1.32 -28.53 30.18
N TYR A 239 -2.30 -28.59 29.28
CA TYR A 239 -3.55 -29.36 29.50
C TYR A 239 -3.50 -30.83 29.06
N ASN A 240 -2.30 -31.40 28.83
CA ASN A 240 -2.14 -32.81 28.46
C ASN A 240 -1.09 -33.57 29.31
N ILE A 241 -0.74 -33.09 30.50
CA ILE A 241 0.05 -33.85 31.48
C ILE A 241 -0.62 -33.68 32.84
N GLY A 242 -1.52 -34.59 33.17
CA GLY A 242 -2.11 -34.68 34.51
C GLY A 242 -3.58 -35.06 34.50
N ASP A 243 -3.89 -36.28 34.07
CA ASP A 243 -4.83 -37.13 34.79
C ASP A 243 -4.41 -38.59 34.56
N SER A 244 -4.13 -39.26 35.68
CA SER A 244 -3.75 -40.67 35.81
C SER A 244 -4.99 -41.55 35.85
#